data_AF-A0A7J7MB26-F1
#
_entry.id   AF-A0A7J7MB26-F1
#
_cell.length_a   1.000
_cell.length_b   1.000
_cell.length_c   1.000
_cell.angle_alpha   90.00
_cell.angle_beta   90.00
_cell.angle_gamma   90.00
#
_symmetry.space_group_name_H-M   'P 1'
#
loop_
_entity.id
_entity.type
_entity.pdbx_description
1 polymer ?
#
loop_
_entity_poly.entity_id
_entity_poly.type
_entity_poly.pdbx_seq_one_letter_code
_entity_poly.pdbx_strand_id
1 'polypeptide(L)'
;MRVKFNTKFGNRIYSTKGSSVWAGIRWAVTEVEQRSEWIIGDGKDIDLWRDNWCHQLPLKELINSDSIPRNCLNEKVSSTIQDGH
;
A
#
# COMPACT_ATOMS: atom_id res chain seq x y z
N MET A 1 -8.04 18.35 14.35
CA MET A 1 -8.66 17.74 15.56
C MET A 1 -7.56 16.94 16.28
N ARG A 2 -7.13 17.31 17.50
CA ARG A 2 -6.09 16.57 18.25
C ARG A 2 -6.77 15.49 19.10
N VAL A 3 -6.56 14.22 18.75
CA VAL A 3 -7.09 13.07 19.52
C VAL A 3 -6.31 12.96 20.83
N LYS A 4 -7.03 12.97 21.96
CA LYS A 4 -6.45 12.91 23.31
C LYS A 4 -6.50 11.47 23.81
N PHE A 5 -5.34 10.84 24.01
CA PHE A 5 -5.25 9.48 24.53
C PHE A 5 -5.10 9.51 26.05
N ASN A 6 -6.07 8.94 26.76
CA ASN A 6 -6.01 8.73 28.21
C ASN A 6 -5.48 7.32 28.48
N THR A 7 -4.63 7.17 29.50
CA THR A 7 -4.23 5.83 29.97
C THR A 7 -5.41 5.13 30.65
N LYS A 8 -5.39 3.79 30.74
CA LYS A 8 -6.38 2.97 31.47
C LYS A 8 -6.59 3.35 32.94
N PHE A 9 -5.71 4.18 33.50
CA PHE A 9 -5.75 4.70 34.86
C PHE A 9 -6.08 6.21 34.93
N GLY A 10 -6.59 6.81 33.86
CA GLY A 10 -7.06 8.21 33.85
C GLY A 10 -5.96 9.28 33.81
N ASN A 11 -4.68 8.91 33.83
CA ASN A 11 -3.58 9.87 33.78
C ASN A 11 -3.41 10.44 32.36
N ARG A 12 -3.26 11.78 32.29
CA ARG A 12 -2.94 12.53 31.07
C ARG A 12 -1.55 12.14 30.54
N ILE A 13 -1.49 11.77 29.27
CA ILE A 13 -0.24 11.55 28.57
C ILE A 13 0.25 12.90 28.04
N TYR A 14 1.29 13.47 28.67
CA TYR A 14 1.85 14.78 28.29
C TYR A 14 2.95 14.68 27.21
N SER A 15 3.47 13.48 26.95
CA SER A 15 4.49 13.24 25.93
C SER A 15 4.08 12.07 25.05
N THR A 16 4.30 12.21 23.74
CA THR A 16 4.19 11.10 22.79
C THR A 16 5.14 9.99 23.27
N LYS A 17 4.60 8.94 23.90
CA LYS A 17 5.40 7.76 24.21
C LYS A 17 5.83 7.17 22.87
N GLY A 18 7.11 7.27 22.56
CA GLY A 18 7.68 6.59 21.39
C GLY A 18 7.28 5.12 21.46
N SER A 19 6.82 4.57 20.33
CA SER A 19 6.46 3.16 20.24
C SER A 19 7.70 2.33 20.60
N SER A 20 7.64 1.56 21.67
CA SER A 20 8.71 0.62 22.03
C SER A 20 8.92 -0.44 20.94
N VAL A 21 7.86 -0.73 20.19
CA VAL A 21 7.89 -1.61 19.02
C VAL A 21 8.70 -0.99 17.87
N TRP A 22 8.61 0.33 17.66
CA TRP A 22 9.33 1.01 16.59
C TRP A 22 10.85 0.84 16.71
N ALA A 23 11.40 0.91 17.92
CA ALA A 23 12.83 0.68 18.13
C ALA A 23 13.27 -0.71 17.67
N GLY A 24 12.42 -1.73 17.82
CA GLY A 24 12.67 -3.10 17.38
C GLY A 24 12.44 -3.36 15.90
N ILE A 25 11.65 -2.53 15.20
CA ILE A 25 11.32 -2.71 13.77
C ILE A 25 12.10 -1.75 12.87
N ARG A 26 12.60 -0.62 13.40
CA ARG A 26 13.26 0.44 12.61
C ARG A 26 14.38 -0.07 11.69
N TRP A 27 15.14 -1.08 12.11
CA TRP A 27 16.21 -1.66 11.29
C TRP A 27 15.70 -2.33 10.02
N ALA A 28 14.49 -2.88 10.03
CA ALA A 28 13.87 -3.55 8.90
C ALA A 28 13.13 -2.58 7.97
N VAL A 29 12.82 -1.37 8.44
CA VAL A 29 12.04 -0.38 7.67
C VAL A 29 12.74 -0.02 6.37
N THR A 30 14.06 0.20 6.39
CA THR A 30 14.82 0.51 5.17
C THR A 30 14.78 -0.62 4.13
N GLU A 31 14.82 -1.88 4.57
CA GLU A 31 14.71 -3.03 3.66
C GLU A 31 13.28 -3.18 3.12
N VAL A 32 12.29 -2.94 3.97
CA VAL A 32 10.87 -3.00 3.58
C VAL A 32 10.56 -1.88 2.59
N GLU A 33 10.98 -0.64 2.85
CA GLU A 33 10.76 0.51 1.96
C GLU A 33 11.39 0.30 0.57
N GLN A 34 12.59 -0.30 0.50
CA GLN A 34 13.25 -0.57 -0.78
C GLN A 34 12.55 -1.64 -1.62
N ARG A 35 11.73 -2.50 -1.01
CA ARG A 35 11.08 -3.65 -1.66
C ARG A 35 9.55 -3.55 -1.65
N SER A 36 9.00 -2.44 -1.17
CA SER A 36 7.57 -2.21 -1.12
C SER A 36 7.18 -1.19 -2.15
N GLU A 37 6.07 -1.46 -2.84
CA GLU A 37 5.43 -0.50 -3.72
C GLU A 37 4.06 -0.13 -3.16
N TRP A 38 3.62 1.10 -3.42
CA TRP A 38 2.39 1.65 -2.84
C TRP A 38 1.29 1.66 -3.90
N ILE A 39 0.19 0.97 -3.62
CA ILE A 39 -1.06 1.18 -4.34
C ILE A 39 -1.68 2.46 -3.79
N ILE A 40 -1.75 3.51 -4.61
CA ILE A 40 -2.38 4.78 -4.21
C ILE A 40 -3.89 4.64 -4.40
N GLY A 41 -4.65 4.65 -3.30
CA GLY A 41 -6.11 4.68 -3.33
C GLY A 41 -6.78 3.30 -3.36
N ASP A 42 -8.01 3.23 -3.89
CA ASP A 42 -8.85 2.02 -3.90
C ASP A 42 -8.82 1.26 -5.23
N GLY A 43 -7.96 1.68 -6.16
CA GLY A 43 -7.73 1.00 -7.45
C GLY A 43 -8.88 1.12 -8.45
N LYS A 44 -9.95 1.88 -8.17
CA LYS A 44 -11.11 1.99 -9.09
C LYS A 44 -10.80 2.78 -10.36
N ASP A 45 -9.92 3.75 -10.27
CA ASP A 45 -9.53 4.59 -11.40
C ASP A 45 -8.26 4.10 -12.12
N ILE A 46 -7.53 3.15 -11.50
CA ILE A 46 -6.25 2.64 -12.01
C ILE A 46 -6.49 1.46 -12.96
N ASP A 47 -6.00 1.56 -14.21
CA ASP A 47 -6.02 0.47 -15.18
C ASP A 47 -4.97 -0.59 -14.83
N LEU A 48 -5.43 -1.84 -14.65
CA LEU A 48 -4.59 -2.96 -14.21
C LEU A 48 -3.39 -3.18 -15.15
N TRP A 49 -3.60 -3.06 -16.46
CA TRP A 49 -2.60 -3.42 -17.47
C TRP A 49 -1.84 -2.23 -18.06
N ARG A 50 -2.42 -1.04 -18.01
CA ARG A 50 -1.93 0.14 -18.74
C ARG A 50 -1.25 1.16 -17.86
N ASP A 51 -1.62 1.23 -16.59
CA ASP A 51 -1.02 2.16 -15.66
C ASP A 51 0.19 1.53 -14.98
N ASN A 52 1.10 2.42 -14.55
CA ASN A 52 2.30 2.06 -13.85
C ASN A 52 2.08 2.05 -12.34
N TRP A 53 1.30 1.08 -11.86
CA TRP A 53 0.80 1.07 -10.49
C TRP A 53 1.49 0.07 -9.56
N CYS A 54 2.16 -0.95 -10.11
CA CYS A 54 2.84 -2.02 -9.37
C CYS A 54 4.25 -2.34 -9.91
N HIS A 55 4.81 -1.44 -10.72
CA HIS A 55 6.22 -1.48 -11.10
C HIS A 55 6.64 -0.08 -11.61
N GLN A 56 7.78 -0.02 -12.30
CA GLN A 56 8.21 1.11 -13.13
C GLN A 56 7.67 1.08 -14.57
N LEU A 57 7.11 -0.06 -15.01
CA LEU A 57 6.47 -0.20 -16.32
C LEU A 57 5.08 -0.82 -16.17
N PRO A 58 4.12 -0.49 -17.05
CA PRO A 58 2.81 -1.16 -17.09
C PRO A 58 2.94 -2.68 -17.26
N LEU A 59 2.02 -3.45 -16.65
CA LEU A 59 2.05 -4.92 -16.72
C LEU A 59 2.04 -5.46 -18.16
N LYS A 60 1.34 -4.80 -19.09
CA LYS A 60 1.30 -5.18 -20.52
C LYS A 60 2.67 -5.10 -21.22
N GLU A 61 3.62 -4.36 -20.65
CA GLU A 61 4.98 -4.19 -21.20
C GLU A 61 5.96 -5.17 -20.54
N LEU A 62 5.67 -5.60 -19.31
CA LEU A 62 6.44 -6.61 -18.58
C LEU A 62 6.08 -8.03 -19.03
N ILE A 63 4.82 -8.25 -19.39
CA ILE A 63 4.29 -9.53 -19.84
C ILE A 63 4.14 -9.47 -21.36
N ASN A 64 4.44 -10.56 -22.06
CA ASN A 64 4.25 -10.61 -23.51
C ASN A 64 2.77 -10.35 -23.85
N SER A 65 2.49 -9.16 -24.39
CA SER A 65 1.13 -8.64 -24.56
C SER A 65 0.23 -9.51 -25.43
N ASP A 66 0.81 -10.33 -26.32
CA ASP A 66 0.08 -11.27 -27.18
C ASP A 66 -0.61 -12.39 -26.39
N SER A 67 -0.18 -12.63 -25.15
CA SER A 67 -0.77 -13.62 -24.26
C SER A 67 -1.99 -13.11 -23.48
N ILE A 68 -2.24 -11.80 -23.48
CA ILE A 68 -3.31 -11.18 -22.71
C ILE A 68 -4.57 -11.07 -23.57
N PRO A 69 -5.69 -11.72 -23.19
CA PRO A 69 -6.96 -11.55 -23.89
C PRO A 69 -7.37 -10.07 -23.94
N ARG A 70 -7.80 -9.58 -25.12
CA ARG A 70 -8.11 -8.14 -25.30
C ARG A 70 -9.19 -7.63 -24.34
N ASN A 71 -10.09 -8.51 -23.91
CA ASN A 71 -11.13 -8.21 -22.92
C ASN A 71 -10.57 -7.94 -21.52
N CYS A 72 -9.39 -8.48 -21.17
CA CYS A 72 -8.74 -8.24 -19.89
C CYS A 72 -8.05 -6.87 -19.83
N LEU A 73 -7.69 -6.26 -20.96
CA LEU A 73 -6.95 -4.99 -21.02
C LEU A 73 -7.69 -3.76 -20.45
N ASN A 74 -8.98 -3.89 -20.14
CA ASN A 74 -9.80 -2.84 -19.54
C ASN A 74 -10.13 -3.12 -18.06
N GLU A 75 -9.50 -4.11 -17.44
CA GLU A 75 -9.67 -4.40 -16.03
C GLU A 75 -9.07 -3.29 -15.15
N LYS A 76 -9.73 -3.01 -14.03
CA LYS A 76 -9.27 -2.07 -13.01
C LYS A 76 -8.54 -2.79 -11.91
N VAL A 77 -7.59 -2.13 -11.25
CA VAL A 77 -6.89 -2.73 -10.10
C VAL A 77 -7.86 -3.16 -9.00
N SER A 78 -8.96 -2.40 -8.81
CA SER A 78 -10.00 -2.74 -7.83
C SER A 78 -10.68 -4.09 -8.05
N SER A 79 -10.69 -4.65 -9.27
CA SER A 79 -11.27 -5.99 -9.49
C SER A 79 -10.36 -7.12 -9.01
N THR A 80 -9.07 -6.85 -8.84
CA THR A 80 -8.06 -7.84 -8.44
C THR A 80 -7.77 -7.77 -6.94
N ILE A 81 -7.99 -6.61 -6.31
CA ILE A 81 -7.89 -6.45 -4.86
C ILE A 81 -9.11 -7.11 -4.22
N GLN A 82 -8.95 -8.34 -3.75
CA GLN A 82 -9.92 -8.98 -2.87
C GLN A 82 -9.68 -8.47 -1.44
N ASP A 83 -10.70 -7.82 -0.88
CA ASP A 83 -10.79 -7.48 0.55
C ASP A 83 -9.82 -6.46 1.15
N GLY A 84 -9.02 -5.72 0.35
CA GLY A 84 -8.34 -4.49 0.79
C GLY A 84 -7.67 -4.54 2.18
N HIS A 85 -7.13 -5.70 2.55
CA HIS A 85 -6.50 -6.01 3.84
C HIS A 85 -5.18 -6.72 3.62
#